data_AF-A0A849J3A1-F1
#
_entry.id   AF-A0A849J3A1-F1
#
_cell.length_a   1.000
_cell.length_b   1.000
_cell.length_c   1.000
_cell.angle_alpha   90.00
_cell.angle_beta   90.00
_cell.angle_gamma   90.00
#
_symmetry.space_group_name_H-M   'P 1'
#
loop_
_entity.id
_entity.type
_entity.pdbx_description
1 polymer ?
#
loop_
_entity_poly.entity_id
_entity_poly.type
_entity_poly.pdbx_seq_one_letter_code
_entity_poly.pdbx_strand_id
1 'polypeptide(L)'
;MPGVRLCSEERETIALGLARQECFSEIARRMKRPTSTISREVNRCGGRPKYTSSSAQRISKRCGRRPKVPKLVSNPTLAAFVEDGLNKRWSPAEISARLIIDFPNDLEMRVSHETIYTSLYLQAKGGLK
;
A
#
# COMPACT_ATOMS: atom_id res chain seq x y z
N MET A 1 12.76 20.52 -3.91
CA MET A 1 12.81 19.96 -2.54
C MET A 1 11.76 18.87 -2.41
N PRO A 2 12.13 17.58 -2.33
CA PRO A 2 11.16 16.53 -2.02
C PRO A 2 10.52 16.84 -0.66
N GLY A 3 9.21 17.06 -0.66
CA GLY A 3 8.47 17.53 0.51
C GLY A 3 8.47 16.48 1.61
N VAL A 4 9.14 16.79 2.73
CA VAL A 4 9.07 16.00 3.97
C VAL A 4 7.60 15.81 4.34
N ARG A 5 7.19 14.57 4.62
CA ARG A 5 5.82 14.26 5.04
C ARG A 5 5.52 14.97 6.35
N LEU A 6 4.30 15.50 6.48
CA LEU A 6 3.84 16.11 7.73
C LEU A 6 3.82 15.07 8.86
N CYS A 7 4.49 15.36 9.99
CA CYS A 7 4.46 14.53 11.18
C CYS A 7 3.11 14.62 11.92
N SER A 8 2.94 13.85 12.99
CA SER A 8 1.73 13.90 13.82
C SER A 8 1.51 15.27 14.45
N GLU A 9 2.55 15.88 15.01
CA GLU A 9 2.49 17.19 15.67
C GLU A 9 2.10 18.32 14.69
N GLU A 10 2.63 18.29 13.47
CA GLU A 10 2.25 19.23 12.42
C GLU A 10 0.77 19.07 12.03
N ARG A 11 0.26 17.83 11.99
CA ARG A 11 -1.18 17.56 11.71
C ARG A 11 -2.08 18.03 12.85
N GLU A 12 -1.64 17.91 14.09
CA GLU A 12 -2.33 18.48 15.25
C GLU A 12 -2.37 20.01 15.21
N THR A 13 -1.25 20.64 14.86
CA THR A 13 -1.17 22.09 14.67
C THR A 13 -2.13 22.56 13.58
N ILE A 14 -2.24 21.83 12.47
CA ILE A 14 -3.24 22.11 11.42
C ILE A 14 -4.66 21.98 11.99
N ALA A 15 -4.97 20.89 12.70
CA ALA A 15 -6.31 20.66 13.26
C ALA A 15 -6.72 21.78 14.23
N LEU A 16 -5.82 22.21 15.12
CA LEU A 16 -6.04 23.32 16.05
C LEU A 16 -6.24 24.66 15.32
N GLY A 17 -5.42 24.95 14.30
CA GLY A 17 -5.57 26.16 13.50
C GLY A 17 -6.91 26.21 12.76
N LEU A 18 -7.37 25.06 12.24
CA LEU A 18 -8.69 24.96 11.60
C LEU A 18 -9.85 25.15 12.59
N ALA A 19 -9.74 24.61 13.81
CA ALA A 19 -10.73 24.82 14.86
C ALA A 19 -10.83 26.29 15.27
N ARG A 20 -9.72 27.04 15.21
CA ARG A 20 -9.66 28.49 15.41
C ARG A 20 -10.06 29.32 14.18
N GLN A 21 -10.52 28.67 13.11
CA GLN A 21 -10.87 29.30 11.83
C GLN A 21 -9.72 30.08 11.15
N GLU A 22 -8.47 29.78 11.50
CA GLU A 22 -7.30 30.42 10.90
C GLU A 22 -7.22 30.12 9.39
N CYS A 23 -6.60 31.02 8.64
CA CYS A 23 -6.31 30.82 7.23
C CYS A 23 -5.13 29.84 7.03
N PHE A 24 -5.08 29.14 5.88
CA PHE A 24 -3.99 28.17 5.65
C PHE A 24 -2.59 28.80 5.66
N SER A 25 -2.45 30.05 5.20
CA SER A 25 -1.18 30.77 5.18
C SER A 25 -0.65 31.04 6.59
N GLU A 26 -1.52 31.33 7.55
CA GLU A 26 -1.15 31.59 8.93
C GLU A 26 -0.63 30.32 9.63
N ILE A 27 -1.36 29.21 9.48
CA ILE A 27 -0.94 27.90 9.99
C ILE A 27 0.41 27.50 9.35
N ALA A 28 0.57 27.77 8.04
CA ALA A 28 1.79 27.45 7.29
C ALA A 28 3.00 28.26 7.77
N ARG A 29 2.81 29.57 8.00
CA ARG A 29 3.83 30.46 8.55
C ARG A 29 4.28 29.99 9.94
N ARG A 30 3.36 29.59 10.82
CA ARG A 30 3.67 29.08 12.16
C ARG A 30 4.55 27.82 12.12
N MET A 31 4.27 26.90 11.19
CA MET A 31 5.03 25.65 11.03
C MET A 31 6.23 25.78 10.07
N LYS A 32 6.49 26.96 9.51
CA LYS A 32 7.50 27.19 8.45
C LYS A 32 7.35 26.23 7.26
N ARG A 33 6.09 25.99 6.85
CA ARG A 33 5.75 25.15 5.69
C ARG A 33 5.17 25.98 4.55
N PRO A 34 5.24 25.51 3.29
CA PRO A 34 4.48 26.11 2.20
C PRO A 34 2.97 25.95 2.42
N THR A 35 2.20 27.02 2.16
CA THR A 35 0.72 27.01 2.25
C THR A 35 0.07 25.90 1.43
N SER A 36 0.66 25.58 0.27
CA SER A 36 0.20 24.49 -0.60
C SER A 36 0.29 23.12 0.07
N THR A 37 1.18 22.93 1.04
CA THR A 37 1.31 21.69 1.82
C THR A 37 0.07 21.47 2.68
N ILE A 38 -0.37 22.53 3.38
CA ILE A 38 -1.55 22.48 4.25
C ILE A 38 -2.81 22.32 3.42
N SER A 39 -2.97 23.13 2.36
CA SER A 39 -4.13 23.03 1.48
C SER A 39 -4.28 21.62 0.89
N ARG A 40 -3.19 21.03 0.34
CA ARG A 40 -3.21 19.67 -0.19
C ARG A 40 -3.51 18.62 0.88
N GLU A 41 -2.93 18.76 2.05
CA GLU A 41 -3.14 17.85 3.19
C GLU A 41 -4.61 17.86 3.63
N VAL A 42 -5.18 19.05 3.84
CA VAL A 42 -6.56 19.23 4.29
C VAL A 42 -7.54 18.75 3.23
N ASN A 43 -7.34 19.10 1.96
CA ASN A 43 -8.20 18.66 0.87
C ASN A 43 -8.15 17.13 0.68
N ARG A 44 -6.96 16.51 0.79
CA ARG A 44 -6.83 15.04 0.75
C ARG A 44 -7.61 14.36 1.88
N CYS A 45 -7.73 15.01 3.03
CA CYS A 45 -8.41 14.47 4.21
C CYS A 45 -9.88 14.89 4.31
N GLY A 46 -10.51 15.31 3.20
CA GLY A 46 -11.95 15.63 3.15
C GLY A 46 -12.29 17.09 3.43
N GLY A 47 -11.31 17.98 3.44
CA GLY A 47 -11.50 19.42 3.63
C GLY A 47 -11.62 19.83 5.10
N ARG A 48 -11.78 21.14 5.33
CA ARG A 48 -11.88 21.73 6.68
C ARG A 48 -12.89 21.04 7.62
N PRO A 49 -14.16 20.77 7.22
CA PRO A 49 -15.16 20.24 8.16
C PRO A 49 -14.90 18.80 8.60
N LYS A 50 -14.08 18.03 7.85
CA LYS A 50 -13.80 16.61 8.13
C LYS A 50 -12.36 16.38 8.59
N TYR A 51 -11.56 17.43 8.69
CA TYR A 51 -10.14 17.32 9.01
C TYR A 51 -9.94 16.98 10.48
N THR A 52 -9.26 15.85 10.76
CA THR A 52 -8.76 15.51 12.10
C THR A 52 -7.33 15.02 11.99
N SER A 53 -6.48 15.32 12.98
CA SER A 53 -5.07 14.89 12.96
C SER A 53 -4.92 13.36 12.88
N SER A 54 -5.76 12.63 13.63
CA SER A 54 -5.77 11.16 13.67
C SER A 54 -6.22 10.53 12.34
N SER A 55 -7.29 11.03 11.72
CA SER A 55 -7.75 10.56 10.41
C SER A 55 -6.69 10.83 9.34
N ALA A 56 -6.11 12.03 9.35
CA ALA A 56 -5.07 12.43 8.42
C ALA A 56 -3.84 11.51 8.55
N GLN A 57 -3.38 11.25 9.78
CA GLN A 57 -2.24 10.36 10.02
C GLN A 57 -2.50 8.94 9.53
N ARG A 58 -3.71 8.41 9.75
CA ARG A 58 -4.12 7.09 9.25
C ARG A 58 -4.15 7.03 7.72
N ILE A 59 -4.69 8.06 7.06
CA ILE A 59 -4.69 8.18 5.59
C ILE A 59 -3.25 8.21 5.06
N SER A 60 -2.38 9.03 5.66
CA SER A 60 -0.97 9.12 5.29
C SER A 60 -0.25 7.78 5.39
N LYS A 61 -0.43 7.05 6.51
CA LYS A 61 0.12 5.69 6.68
C LYS A 61 -0.42 4.71 5.64
N ARG A 62 -1.74 4.75 5.36
CA ARG A 62 -2.38 3.88 4.37
C ARG A 62 -1.84 4.13 2.95
N CYS A 63 -1.77 5.39 2.53
CA CYS A 63 -1.24 5.76 1.21
C CYS A 63 0.27 5.49 1.10
N GLY A 64 1.01 5.60 2.22
CA GLY A 64 2.44 5.32 2.27
C GLY A 64 2.80 3.84 2.06
N ARG A 65 1.87 2.92 2.35
CA ARG A 65 2.10 1.46 2.25
C ARG A 65 2.31 0.96 0.82
N ARG A 66 1.80 1.65 -0.20
CA ARG A 66 1.87 1.26 -1.63
C ARG A 66 1.85 -0.28 -1.85
N PRO A 67 0.84 -1.00 -1.32
CA PRO A 67 0.83 -2.44 -1.43
C PRO A 67 0.71 -2.82 -2.91
N LYS A 68 1.68 -3.58 -3.42
CA LYS A 68 1.58 -4.20 -4.74
C LYS A 68 0.65 -5.41 -4.60
N VAL A 69 -0.31 -5.55 -5.51
CA VAL A 69 -1.13 -6.76 -5.57
C VAL A 69 -0.18 -7.93 -5.85
N PRO A 70 -0.18 -9.01 -5.04
CA PRO A 70 0.67 -10.17 -5.29
C PRO A 70 0.36 -10.77 -6.67
N LYS A 71 1.38 -11.23 -7.39
CA LYS A 71 1.22 -11.72 -8.77
C LYS A 71 0.24 -12.89 -8.89
N LEU A 72 0.26 -13.81 -7.91
CA LEU A 72 -0.69 -14.93 -7.83
C LEU A 72 -2.15 -14.48 -7.62
N VAL A 73 -2.38 -13.35 -6.97
CA VAL A 73 -3.75 -12.79 -6.84
C VAL A 73 -4.18 -12.10 -8.13
N SER A 74 -3.24 -11.45 -8.83
CA SER A 74 -3.52 -10.71 -10.06
C SER A 74 -3.67 -11.61 -11.30
N ASN A 75 -3.10 -12.81 -11.29
CA ASN A 75 -3.13 -13.75 -12.42
C ASN A 75 -3.74 -15.10 -11.97
N PRO A 76 -5.05 -15.30 -12.18
CA PRO A 76 -5.75 -16.52 -11.78
C PRO A 76 -5.23 -17.80 -12.46
N THR A 77 -4.81 -17.70 -13.73
CA THR A 77 -4.29 -18.85 -14.48
C THR A 77 -2.99 -19.37 -13.88
N LEU A 78 -2.08 -18.44 -13.51
CA LEU A 78 -0.85 -18.79 -12.80
C LEU A 78 -1.15 -19.39 -11.42
N ALA A 79 -2.10 -18.82 -10.68
CA ALA A 79 -2.50 -19.36 -9.37
C ALA A 79 -3.03 -20.79 -9.47
N ALA A 80 -3.91 -21.07 -10.43
CA ALA A 80 -4.46 -22.41 -10.65
C ALA A 80 -3.37 -23.43 -10.99
N PHE A 81 -2.36 -23.06 -11.79
CA PHE A 81 -1.23 -23.93 -12.08
C PHE A 81 -0.40 -24.24 -10.83
N VAL A 82 -0.14 -23.23 -9.99
CA VAL A 82 0.58 -23.42 -8.73
C VAL A 82 -0.23 -24.32 -7.78
N GLU A 83 -1.53 -24.11 -7.66
CA GLU A 83 -2.42 -24.95 -6.84
C GLU A 83 -2.47 -26.41 -7.32
N ASP A 84 -2.60 -26.65 -8.63
CA ASP A 84 -2.57 -27.99 -9.22
C ASP A 84 -1.21 -28.70 -8.98
N GLY A 85 -0.10 -27.98 -9.14
CA GLY A 85 1.23 -28.49 -8.83
C GLY A 85 1.41 -28.87 -7.37
N LEU A 86 0.91 -28.03 -6.45
CA LEU A 86 0.94 -28.31 -5.01
C LEU A 86 0.07 -29.52 -4.64
N ASN A 87 -1.11 -29.67 -5.26
CA ASN A 87 -1.98 -30.84 -5.08
C ASN A 87 -1.32 -32.14 -5.57
N LYS A 88 -0.49 -32.04 -6.62
CA LYS A 88 0.35 -33.14 -7.13
C LYS A 88 1.61 -33.38 -6.30
N ARG A 89 1.79 -32.66 -5.19
CA ARG A 89 2.98 -32.71 -4.30
C ARG A 89 4.29 -32.29 -4.97
N TRP A 90 4.22 -31.46 -6.02
CA TRP A 90 5.42 -30.83 -6.56
C TRP A 90 5.99 -29.83 -5.56
N SER A 91 7.32 -29.75 -5.50
CA SER A 91 7.97 -28.72 -4.70
C SER A 91 7.77 -27.33 -5.34
N PRO A 92 7.78 -26.23 -4.57
CA PRO A 92 7.73 -24.88 -5.15
C PRO A 92 8.83 -24.60 -6.18
N ALA A 93 10.02 -25.18 -6.01
CA ALA A 93 11.12 -25.09 -6.99
C ALA A 93 10.77 -25.82 -8.30
N GLU A 94 10.17 -27.01 -8.19
CA GLU A 94 9.71 -27.80 -9.33
C GLU A 94 8.58 -27.09 -10.09
N ILE A 95 7.60 -26.51 -9.40
CA ILE A 95 6.53 -25.71 -10.01
C ILE A 95 7.12 -24.51 -10.77
N SER A 96 8.05 -23.78 -10.15
CA SER A 96 8.72 -22.64 -10.78
C SER A 96 9.48 -23.06 -12.05
N ALA A 97 10.21 -24.17 -12.01
CA ALA A 97 10.92 -24.71 -13.16
C ALA A 97 9.94 -25.18 -14.27
N ARG A 98 8.83 -25.82 -13.88
CA ARG A 98 7.84 -26.34 -14.81
C ARG A 98 7.12 -25.23 -15.57
N LEU A 99 6.83 -24.10 -14.92
CA LEU A 99 6.28 -22.91 -15.58
C LEU A 99 7.17 -22.40 -16.73
N ILE A 100 8.49 -22.58 -16.64
CA ILE A 100 9.43 -22.20 -17.71
C ILE A 100 9.29 -23.12 -18.92
N ILE A 101 9.09 -24.41 -18.68
CA ILE A 101 9.02 -25.46 -19.69
C ILE A 101 7.66 -25.48 -20.38
N ASP A 102 6.58 -25.44 -19.60
CA ASP A 102 5.21 -25.58 -20.11
C ASP A 102 4.69 -24.26 -20.72
N PHE A 103 5.21 -23.10 -20.29
CA PHE A 103 4.83 -21.77 -20.81
C PHE A 103 6.05 -20.95 -21.27
N PRO A 104 6.80 -21.41 -22.30
CA PRO A 104 8.08 -20.82 -22.69
C PRO A 104 7.97 -19.37 -23.16
N ASN A 105 6.85 -19.00 -23.81
CA ASN A 105 6.63 -17.67 -24.39
C ASN A 105 5.81 -16.73 -23.51
N ASP A 106 5.30 -17.20 -22.36
CA ASP A 106 4.48 -16.39 -21.47
C ASP A 106 5.29 -15.94 -20.24
N LEU A 107 5.61 -14.64 -20.21
CA LEU A 107 6.32 -14.02 -19.09
C LEU A 107 5.40 -13.77 -17.87
N GLU A 108 4.09 -13.70 -18.08
CA GLU A 108 3.12 -13.58 -16.99
C GLU A 108 3.06 -14.87 -16.17
N MET A 109 3.38 -16.02 -16.77
CA MET A 109 3.46 -17.31 -16.08
C MET A 109 4.73 -17.50 -15.23
N ARG A 110 5.59 -16.47 -15.10
CA ARG A 110 6.83 -16.57 -14.30
C ARG A 110 6.61 -16.17 -12.85
N VAL A 111 6.99 -17.06 -11.93
CA VAL A 111 7.02 -16.81 -10.50
C VAL A 111 8.19 -17.55 -9.85
N SER A 112 8.86 -16.90 -8.89
CA SER A 112 9.91 -17.54 -8.09
C SER A 112 9.30 -18.50 -7.08
N HIS A 113 10.00 -19.58 -6.77
CA HIS A 113 9.62 -20.51 -5.69
C HIS A 113 9.53 -19.82 -4.32
N GLU A 114 10.34 -18.78 -4.06
CA GLU A 114 10.22 -17.95 -2.85
C GLU A 114 8.86 -17.24 -2.76
N THR A 115 8.32 -16.80 -3.89
CA THR A 115 6.98 -16.19 -3.94
C THR A 115 5.91 -17.22 -3.66
N ILE A 116 6.05 -18.45 -4.17
CA ILE A 116 5.15 -19.57 -3.88
C ILE A 116 5.20 -19.94 -2.38
N TYR A 117 6.40 -20.02 -1.78
CA TYR A 117 6.54 -20.22 -0.33
C TYR A 117 5.88 -19.08 0.44
N THR A 118 6.19 -17.83 0.08
CA THR A 118 5.63 -16.64 0.72
C THR A 118 4.11 -16.64 0.65
N SER A 119 3.50 -17.04 -0.47
CA SER A 119 2.04 -17.14 -0.58
C SER A 119 1.45 -18.23 0.30
N LEU A 120 2.10 -19.39 0.43
CA LEU A 120 1.65 -20.44 1.36
C LEU A 120 1.63 -19.92 2.81
N TYR A 121 2.68 -19.19 3.23
CA TYR A 121 2.75 -18.59 4.56
C TYR A 121 1.75 -17.44 4.78
N LEU A 122 1.52 -16.62 3.76
CA LEU A 122 0.54 -15.52 3.83
C LEU A 122 -0.91 -16.02 3.85
N GLN A 123 -1.23 -17.06 3.07
CA GLN A 123 -2.53 -17.71 3.08
C GLN A 123 -2.81 -18.34 4.45
N ALA A 124 -1.83 -19.00 5.06
CA ALA A 124 -1.94 -19.53 6.43
C ALA A 124 -2.16 -18.44 7.51
N LYS A 125 -1.74 -17.19 7.26
CA LYS A 125 -2.00 -16.04 8.14
C LYS A 125 -3.33 -15.31 7.86
N GLY A 126 -4.03 -15.62 6.78
CA GLY A 126 -5.07 -14.77 6.20
C GLY A 126 -6.39 -15.44 5.80
N GLY A 127 -6.60 -16.73 6.05
CA GLY A 127 -7.89 -17.35 5.75
C GLY A 127 -7.95 -18.83 6.07
N LEU A 128 -8.47 -19.16 7.25
CA LEU A 128 -9.37 -20.29 7.36
C LEU A 128 -10.77 -19.76 6.99
N LYS A 129 -11.28 -20.20 5.85
CA LYS A 129 -12.71 -20.22 5.54
C LYS A 129 -13.06 -21.64 5.13
#